data_AF-A0AB73T8T1-F1
#
_entry.id   AF-A0AB73T8T1-F1
#
_cell.length_a   1.000
_cell.length_b   1.000
_cell.length_c   1.000
_cell.angle_alpha   90.00
_cell.angle_beta   90.00
_cell.angle_gamma   90.00
#
_symmetry.space_group_name_H-M   'P 1'
#
loop_
_entity.id
_entity.type
_entity.pdbx_description
1 polymer ?
#
loop_
_entity_poly.entity_id
_entity_poly.type
_entity_poly.pdbx_seq_one_letter_code
_entity_poly.pdbx_strand_id
1 'polypeptide(L)'
;MGQKLECGMIRDLLPVYIERMTSEASDQAIREHLEECSECREVYRQMSQKVEVETAPEVKDFKKFLKKSKTRFAADILYILGAIAVLTCIIVNLAVDHGLTWSLIVTGGIATACIPVYIAMGAGNHRIVKGLAVLNLCSILLLGLIQGVLYGLMGIGDMWFWTPGLPIALMWTAVLWIGVACKMFTSANIVLVIAVVLFLVIPANILTNVLAGGYSNGADFMITFVGNGLGTLVIAVIFLIIGIRLQRKKKNK
;
A
#
# COMPACT_ATOMS: atom_id res chain seq x y z
N MET A 1 -46.34 36.00 -40.93
CA MET A 1 -47.12 34.75 -40.91
C MET A 1 -46.33 33.78 -40.05
N GLY A 2 -46.78 33.53 -38.82
CA GLY A 2 -46.09 32.59 -37.92
C GLY A 2 -46.33 31.17 -38.41
N GLN A 3 -45.30 30.52 -38.94
CA GLN A 3 -45.37 29.09 -39.24
C GLN A 3 -45.40 28.34 -37.90
N LYS A 4 -46.57 27.83 -37.51
CA LYS A 4 -46.65 26.86 -36.42
C LYS A 4 -45.99 25.58 -36.92
N LEU A 5 -44.83 25.24 -36.35
CA LEU A 5 -44.15 23.98 -36.65
C LEU A 5 -45.05 22.81 -36.23
N GLU A 6 -45.20 21.82 -37.12
CA GLU A 6 -45.97 20.62 -36.82
C GLU A 6 -45.18 19.69 -35.86
N CYS A 7 -45.91 18.98 -35.00
CA CYS A 7 -45.32 18.09 -33.99
C CYS A 7 -44.35 17.06 -34.57
N GLY A 8 -44.59 16.57 -35.80
CA GLY A 8 -43.71 15.62 -36.48
C GLY A 8 -42.31 16.20 -36.73
N MET A 9 -42.25 17.42 -37.27
CA MET A 9 -41.00 18.11 -37.54
C MET A 9 -40.23 18.44 -36.25
N ILE A 10 -40.93 18.80 -35.17
CA ILE A 10 -40.31 19.03 -33.87
C ILE A 10 -39.66 17.75 -33.36
N ARG A 11 -40.37 16.61 -33.40
CA ARG A 11 -39.86 15.31 -32.92
C ARG A 11 -38.61 14.87 -33.69
N ASP A 12 -38.54 15.11 -34.98
CA ASP A 12 -37.36 14.80 -35.80
C ASP A 12 -36.14 15.69 -35.45
N LEU A 13 -36.39 16.93 -35.01
CA LEU A 13 -35.35 17.87 -34.62
C LEU A 13 -34.91 17.75 -33.15
N LEU A 14 -35.71 17.09 -32.29
CA LEU A 14 -35.42 16.95 -30.86
C LEU A 14 -34.05 16.33 -30.55
N PRO A 15 -33.58 15.26 -31.23
CA PRO A 15 -32.26 14.68 -30.95
C PRO A 15 -31.11 15.69 -31.18
N VAL A 16 -31.16 16.40 -32.30
CA VAL A 16 -30.14 17.39 -32.70
C VAL A 16 -30.22 18.65 -31.83
N TYR A 17 -31.43 19.02 -31.37
CA TYR A 17 -31.66 20.08 -30.40
C TYR A 17 -31.10 19.74 -29.00
N ILE A 18 -31.25 18.49 -28.53
CA ILE A 18 -30.67 18.01 -27.27
C ILE A 18 -29.13 18.04 -27.31
N GLU A 19 -28.54 17.74 -28.47
CA GLU A 19 -27.10 17.82 -28.71
C GLU A 19 -26.59 19.26 -28.96
N ARG A 20 -27.47 20.28 -28.92
CA ARG A 20 -27.17 21.69 -29.18
C ARG A 20 -26.51 21.95 -30.54
N MET A 21 -26.94 21.22 -31.55
CA MET A 21 -26.45 21.33 -32.93
C MET A 21 -27.42 22.06 -33.86
N THR A 22 -28.44 22.70 -33.31
CA THR A 22 -29.45 23.53 -34.01
C THR A 22 -29.05 25.01 -34.04
N SER A 23 -29.55 25.76 -35.03
CA SER A 23 -29.34 27.22 -35.11
C SER A 23 -30.25 27.98 -34.13
N GLU A 24 -29.88 29.21 -33.74
CA GLU A 24 -30.65 30.03 -32.78
C GLU A 24 -32.11 30.25 -33.20
N ALA A 25 -32.36 30.42 -34.51
CA ALA A 25 -33.71 30.56 -35.04
C ALA A 25 -34.55 29.29 -34.85
N SER A 26 -33.95 28.11 -35.04
CA SER A 26 -34.61 26.82 -34.82
C SER A 26 -34.80 26.52 -33.33
N ASP A 27 -33.84 26.90 -32.47
CA ASP A 27 -33.95 26.77 -31.02
C ASP A 27 -35.15 27.54 -30.46
N GLN A 28 -35.33 28.78 -30.90
CA GLN A 28 -36.45 29.61 -30.45
C GLN A 28 -37.79 28.97 -30.86
N ALA A 29 -37.92 28.54 -32.11
CA ALA A 29 -39.15 27.93 -32.61
C ALA A 29 -39.48 26.60 -31.93
N ILE A 30 -38.47 25.78 -31.60
CA ILE A 30 -38.64 24.54 -30.85
C ILE A 30 -39.09 24.82 -29.41
N ARG A 31 -38.52 25.84 -28.73
CA ARG A 31 -38.93 26.22 -27.37
C ARG A 31 -40.37 26.71 -27.30
N GLU A 32 -40.76 27.60 -28.21
CA GLU A 32 -42.13 28.11 -28.30
C GLU A 32 -43.13 26.95 -28.49
N HIS A 33 -42.80 25.97 -29.32
CA HIS A 33 -43.65 24.79 -29.51
C HIS A 33 -43.72 23.87 -28.27
N LEU A 34 -42.60 23.67 -27.55
CA LEU A 34 -42.58 22.88 -26.30
C LEU A 34 -43.37 23.54 -25.16
N GLU A 35 -43.55 24.86 -25.21
CA GLU A 35 -44.41 25.62 -24.29
C GLU A 35 -45.91 25.40 -24.57
N GLU A 36 -46.30 25.33 -25.85
CA GLU A 36 -47.70 25.13 -26.26
C GLU A 36 -48.13 23.64 -26.30
N CYS A 37 -47.22 22.70 -26.57
CA CYS A 37 -47.54 21.29 -26.82
C CYS A 37 -47.06 20.34 -25.71
N SER A 38 -48.00 19.75 -24.97
CA SER A 38 -47.71 18.80 -23.88
C SER A 38 -47.13 17.47 -24.38
N GLU A 39 -47.55 16.99 -25.55
CA GLU A 39 -47.02 15.74 -26.13
C GLU A 39 -45.54 15.87 -26.50
N CYS A 40 -45.17 16.95 -27.22
CA CYS A 40 -43.78 17.18 -27.62
C CYS A 40 -42.90 17.45 -26.39
N ARG A 41 -43.44 18.08 -25.34
CA ARG A 41 -42.75 18.24 -24.06
C ARG A 41 -42.46 16.92 -23.37
N GLU A 42 -43.39 15.98 -23.40
CA GLU A 42 -43.19 14.65 -22.82
C GLU A 42 -42.15 13.85 -23.62
N VAL A 43 -42.21 13.89 -24.95
CA VAL A 43 -41.19 13.25 -25.82
C VAL A 43 -39.80 13.88 -25.59
N TYR A 44 -39.70 15.20 -25.52
CA TYR A 44 -38.47 15.89 -25.17
C TYR A 44 -37.96 15.48 -23.79
N ARG A 45 -38.85 15.36 -22.79
CA ARG A 45 -38.47 14.91 -21.44
C ARG A 45 -37.93 13.48 -21.44
N GLN A 46 -38.56 12.57 -22.18
CA GLN A 46 -38.12 11.18 -22.30
C GLN A 46 -36.78 11.06 -23.02
N MET A 47 -36.54 11.87 -24.06
CA MET A 47 -35.28 11.89 -24.81
C MET A 47 -34.16 12.66 -24.11
N SER A 48 -34.49 13.74 -23.39
CA SER A 48 -33.56 14.57 -22.61
C SER A 48 -33.26 13.98 -21.23
N GLN A 49 -34.02 12.97 -20.81
CA GLN A 49 -33.60 12.11 -19.73
C GLN A 49 -32.31 11.46 -20.23
N LYS A 50 -31.17 12.02 -19.83
CA LYS A 50 -29.89 11.33 -19.94
C LYS A 50 -30.21 9.94 -19.42
N VAL A 51 -30.07 8.93 -20.29
CA VAL A 51 -29.67 7.63 -19.82
C VAL A 51 -28.45 7.96 -18.99
N GLU A 52 -28.63 8.04 -17.67
CA GLU A 52 -27.53 7.82 -16.77
C GLU A 52 -27.02 6.51 -17.31
N VAL A 53 -25.89 6.57 -18.03
CA VAL A 53 -25.00 5.44 -18.10
C VAL A 53 -24.72 5.23 -16.64
N GLU A 54 -25.60 4.46 -15.98
CA GLU A 54 -25.36 3.88 -14.70
C GLU A 54 -23.95 3.41 -14.89
N THR A 55 -23.03 3.95 -14.09
CA THR A 55 -21.73 3.33 -13.94
C THR A 55 -22.06 1.95 -13.40
N ALA A 56 -22.37 1.03 -14.31
CA ALA A 56 -23.06 -0.19 -14.00
C ALA A 56 -22.18 -0.92 -13.00
N PRO A 57 -22.75 -1.63 -12.01
CA PRO A 57 -21.98 -2.48 -11.12
C PRO A 57 -20.94 -3.32 -11.91
N GLU A 58 -21.28 -3.70 -13.13
CA GLU A 58 -20.42 -4.37 -14.12
C GLU A 58 -19.10 -3.65 -14.44
N VAL A 59 -19.05 -2.32 -14.61
CA VAL A 59 -17.78 -1.62 -14.92
C VAL A 59 -16.88 -1.52 -13.69
N LYS A 60 -17.47 -1.28 -12.52
CA LYS A 60 -16.72 -1.25 -11.24
C LYS A 60 -16.19 -2.64 -10.90
N ASP A 61 -16.98 -3.68 -11.13
CA ASP A 61 -16.59 -5.05 -10.86
C ASP A 61 -15.58 -5.55 -11.90
N PHE A 62 -15.76 -5.25 -13.19
CA PHE A 62 -14.74 -5.51 -14.23
C PHE A 62 -13.41 -4.83 -13.90
N LYS A 63 -13.42 -3.57 -13.45
CA LYS A 63 -12.21 -2.86 -13.00
C LYS A 63 -11.58 -3.51 -11.76
N LYS A 64 -12.37 -4.01 -10.80
CA LYS A 64 -11.85 -4.78 -9.65
C LYS A 64 -11.27 -6.12 -10.10
N PHE A 65 -11.91 -6.82 -11.04
CA PHE A 65 -11.42 -8.07 -11.62
C PHE A 65 -10.09 -7.86 -12.34
N LEU A 66 -9.97 -6.85 -13.20
CA LEU A 66 -8.73 -6.48 -13.87
C LEU A 66 -7.63 -6.12 -12.89
N LYS A 67 -7.93 -5.33 -11.86
CA LYS A 67 -6.95 -4.95 -10.83
C LYS A 67 -6.49 -6.16 -10.02
N LYS A 68 -7.41 -7.04 -9.61
CA LYS A 68 -7.12 -8.27 -8.87
C LYS A 68 -6.31 -9.25 -9.70
N SER A 69 -6.64 -9.39 -10.99
CA SER A 69 -5.91 -10.20 -11.96
C SER A 69 -4.48 -9.68 -12.15
N LYS A 70 -4.29 -8.39 -12.46
CA LYS A 70 -2.97 -7.78 -12.63
C LYS A 70 -2.08 -7.94 -11.39
N THR A 71 -2.65 -7.78 -10.19
CA THR A 71 -1.87 -7.98 -8.96
C THR A 71 -1.46 -9.43 -8.77
N ARG A 72 -2.33 -10.41 -9.08
CA ARG A 72 -1.99 -11.84 -9.00
C ARG A 72 -0.88 -12.21 -9.97
N PHE A 73 -0.99 -11.79 -11.23
CA PHE A 73 0.07 -11.97 -12.22
C PHE A 73 1.42 -11.39 -11.75
N ALA A 74 1.42 -10.20 -11.15
CA ALA A 74 2.66 -9.61 -10.63
C ALA A 74 3.30 -10.45 -9.49
N ALA A 75 2.49 -11.09 -8.64
CA ALA A 75 2.99 -11.97 -7.60
C ALA A 75 3.49 -13.31 -8.13
N ASP A 76 2.82 -13.86 -9.14
CA ASP A 76 3.27 -15.08 -9.81
C ASP A 76 4.63 -14.85 -10.49
N ILE A 77 4.81 -13.70 -11.15
CA ILE A 77 6.10 -13.28 -11.71
C ILE A 77 7.17 -13.17 -10.62
N LEU A 78 6.85 -12.54 -9.49
CA LEU A 78 7.78 -12.42 -8.36
C LEU A 78 8.21 -13.80 -7.83
N TYR A 79 7.27 -14.75 -7.74
CA TYR A 79 7.56 -16.11 -7.28
C TYR A 79 8.46 -16.87 -8.26
N ILE A 80 8.18 -16.76 -9.57
CA ILE A 80 9.02 -17.39 -10.61
C ILE A 80 10.44 -16.83 -10.55
N LEU A 81 10.60 -15.51 -10.45
CA LEU A 81 11.92 -14.88 -10.32
C LEU A 81 12.64 -15.34 -9.04
N GLY A 82 11.92 -15.41 -7.92
CA GLY A 82 12.46 -15.94 -6.67
C GLY A 82 12.90 -17.40 -6.78
N ALA A 83 12.11 -18.25 -7.45
CA ALA A 83 12.43 -19.66 -7.65
C ALA A 83 13.68 -19.86 -8.52
N ILE A 84 13.83 -19.06 -9.59
CA ILE A 84 15.03 -19.08 -10.43
C ILE A 84 16.27 -18.69 -9.60
N ALA A 85 16.18 -17.63 -8.81
CA ALA A 85 17.28 -17.18 -7.95
C ALA A 85 17.69 -18.26 -6.92
N VAL A 86 16.71 -18.89 -6.26
CA VAL A 86 16.95 -20.02 -5.33
C VAL A 86 17.64 -21.17 -6.05
N LEU A 87 17.12 -21.57 -7.21
CA LEU A 87 17.67 -22.68 -7.99
C LEU A 87 19.12 -22.42 -8.39
N THR A 88 19.44 -21.22 -8.87
CA THR A 88 20.82 -20.83 -9.20
C THR A 88 21.73 -20.92 -7.97
N CYS A 89 21.31 -20.40 -6.82
CA CYS A 89 22.12 -20.47 -5.59
C CYS A 89 22.34 -21.91 -5.11
N ILE A 90 21.33 -22.78 -5.20
CA ILE A 90 21.44 -24.19 -4.85
C ILE A 90 22.46 -24.89 -5.76
N ILE A 91 22.37 -24.68 -7.09
CA ILE A 91 23.29 -25.30 -8.05
C ILE A 91 24.73 -24.88 -7.77
N VAL A 92 24.98 -23.59 -7.56
CA VAL A 92 26.33 -23.08 -7.27
C VAL A 92 26.87 -23.65 -5.96
N ASN A 93 26.07 -23.65 -4.90
CA ASN A 93 26.50 -24.14 -3.60
C ASN A 93 26.78 -25.66 -3.63
N LEU A 94 25.96 -26.44 -4.34
CA LEU A 94 26.22 -27.86 -4.54
C LEU A 94 27.47 -28.12 -5.39
N ALA A 95 27.75 -27.26 -6.37
CA ALA A 95 28.93 -27.38 -7.23
C ALA A 95 30.24 -27.03 -6.50
N VAL A 96 30.21 -26.03 -5.61
CA VAL A 96 31.40 -25.53 -4.90
C VAL A 96 31.66 -26.30 -3.60
N ASP A 97 30.62 -26.48 -2.79
CA ASP A 97 30.74 -26.96 -1.41
C ASP A 97 30.25 -28.41 -1.24
N HIS A 98 29.72 -29.03 -2.30
CA HIS A 98 29.09 -30.36 -2.28
C HIS A 98 27.98 -30.52 -1.20
N GLY A 99 27.40 -29.40 -0.75
CA GLY A 99 26.41 -29.35 0.31
C GLY A 99 25.50 -28.13 0.21
N LEU A 100 24.54 -28.03 1.15
CA LEU A 100 23.59 -26.92 1.23
C LEU A 100 23.92 -26.08 2.46
N THR A 101 24.73 -25.04 2.27
CA THR A 101 25.16 -24.11 3.33
C THR A 101 24.51 -22.74 3.13
N TRP A 102 25.19 -21.77 2.51
CA TRP A 102 24.69 -20.40 2.34
C TRP A 102 23.45 -20.31 1.43
N SER A 103 23.24 -21.29 0.55
CA SER A 103 22.03 -21.36 -0.30
C SER A 103 20.74 -21.45 0.53
N LEU A 104 20.80 -22.04 1.73
CA LEU A 104 19.66 -22.08 2.66
C LEU A 104 19.31 -20.69 3.18
N ILE A 105 20.31 -19.86 3.50
CA ILE A 105 20.11 -18.47 3.92
C ILE A 105 19.39 -17.67 2.82
N VAL A 106 19.86 -17.82 1.58
CA VAL A 106 19.22 -17.17 0.43
C VAL A 106 17.79 -17.65 0.24
N THR A 107 17.55 -18.96 0.35
CA THR A 107 16.22 -19.56 0.27
C THR A 107 15.29 -19.02 1.34
N GLY A 108 15.75 -18.94 2.60
CA GLY A 108 15.00 -18.36 3.70
C GLY A 108 14.71 -16.87 3.51
N GLY A 109 15.66 -16.10 2.97
CA GLY A 109 15.48 -14.69 2.65
C GLY A 109 14.40 -14.45 1.59
N ILE A 110 14.44 -15.22 0.50
CA ILE A 110 13.43 -15.15 -0.57
C ILE A 110 12.06 -15.60 -0.04
N ALA A 111 12.00 -16.68 0.75
CA ALA A 111 10.77 -17.13 1.39
C ALA A 111 10.18 -16.05 2.31
N THR A 112 11.02 -15.37 3.10
CA THR A 112 10.62 -14.27 3.99
C THR A 112 10.06 -13.08 3.22
N ALA A 113 10.53 -12.81 2.00
CA ALA A 113 9.97 -11.77 1.14
C ALA A 113 8.65 -12.20 0.47
N CYS A 114 8.58 -13.43 -0.04
CA CYS A 114 7.47 -13.90 -0.86
C CYS A 114 6.23 -14.32 -0.04
N ILE A 115 6.40 -15.03 1.08
CA ILE A 115 5.30 -15.58 1.89
C ILE A 115 4.37 -14.48 2.43
N PRO A 116 4.87 -13.37 3.02
CA PRO A 116 4.01 -12.30 3.52
C PRO A 116 3.20 -11.60 2.43
N VAL A 117 3.80 -11.43 1.24
CA VAL A 117 3.14 -10.83 0.07
C VAL A 117 1.99 -11.71 -0.38
N TYR A 118 2.22 -13.03 -0.49
CA TYR A 118 1.18 -13.99 -0.86
C TYR A 118 -0.01 -13.95 0.11
N ILE A 119 0.26 -13.98 1.42
CA ILE A 119 -0.79 -13.92 2.46
C ILE A 119 -1.53 -12.58 2.43
N ALA A 120 -0.81 -11.47 2.26
CA ALA A 120 -1.43 -10.15 2.13
C ALA A 120 -2.36 -10.07 0.90
N MET A 121 -2.05 -10.77 -0.19
CA MET A 121 -2.87 -10.75 -1.40
C MET A 121 -4.09 -11.67 -1.33
N GLY A 122 -3.98 -12.79 -0.61
CA GLY A 122 -5.10 -13.68 -0.32
C GLY A 122 -6.07 -13.15 0.74
N ALA A 123 -5.60 -12.26 1.63
CA ALA A 123 -6.40 -11.72 2.71
C ALA A 123 -7.46 -10.71 2.23
N GLY A 124 -8.73 -10.98 2.55
CA GLY A 124 -9.85 -10.06 2.29
C GLY A 124 -9.82 -8.82 3.19
N ASN A 125 -9.85 -9.00 4.51
CA ASN A 125 -9.82 -7.91 5.49
C ASN A 125 -8.44 -7.79 6.19
N HIS A 126 -8.04 -6.55 6.52
CA HIS A 126 -6.76 -6.18 7.14
C HIS A 126 -5.51 -6.80 6.49
N ARG A 127 -5.53 -6.95 5.16
CA ARG A 127 -4.45 -7.57 4.37
C ARG A 127 -3.03 -7.14 4.73
N ILE A 128 -2.81 -5.83 4.94
CA ILE A 128 -1.50 -5.27 5.25
C ILE A 128 -1.05 -5.71 6.64
N VAL A 129 -1.95 -5.71 7.63
CA VAL A 129 -1.63 -6.11 9.01
C VAL A 129 -1.30 -7.60 9.07
N LYS A 130 -2.06 -8.45 8.36
CA LYS A 130 -1.79 -9.88 8.28
C LYS A 130 -0.45 -10.16 7.59
N GLY A 131 -0.18 -9.51 6.46
CA GLY A 131 1.12 -9.61 5.79
C GLY A 131 2.26 -9.17 6.69
N LEU A 132 2.11 -8.05 7.38
CA LEU A 132 3.13 -7.53 8.30
C LEU A 132 3.40 -8.47 9.49
N ALA A 133 2.38 -9.11 10.04
CA ALA A 133 2.52 -10.10 11.10
C ALA A 133 3.31 -11.33 10.63
N VAL A 134 3.01 -11.84 9.44
CA VAL A 134 3.74 -12.95 8.83
C VAL A 134 5.18 -12.56 8.55
N LEU A 135 5.42 -11.37 7.98
CA LEU A 135 6.76 -10.86 7.72
C LEU A 135 7.60 -10.80 8.99
N ASN A 136 7.00 -10.33 10.08
CA ASN A 136 7.67 -10.26 11.38
C ASN A 136 8.08 -11.65 11.89
N LEU A 137 7.16 -12.62 11.85
CA LEU A 137 7.45 -14.00 12.23
C LEU A 137 8.54 -14.62 11.34
N CYS A 138 8.42 -14.48 10.01
CA CYS A 138 9.42 -14.98 9.07
C CYS A 138 10.80 -14.34 9.29
N SER A 139 10.85 -13.06 9.67
CA SER A 139 12.12 -12.38 9.97
C SER A 139 12.83 -13.00 11.18
N ILE A 140 12.09 -13.35 12.23
CA ILE A 140 12.65 -14.03 13.42
C ILE A 140 13.14 -15.43 13.05
N LEU A 141 12.36 -16.18 12.27
CA LEU A 141 12.76 -17.50 11.78
C LEU A 141 14.00 -17.43 10.90
N LEU A 142 14.12 -16.40 10.06
CA LEU A 142 15.28 -16.17 9.21
C LEU A 142 16.54 -15.90 10.03
N LEU A 143 16.46 -15.13 11.12
CA LEU A 143 17.59 -14.92 12.03
C LEU A 143 18.06 -16.25 12.64
N GLY A 144 17.12 -17.11 13.06
CA GLY A 144 17.44 -18.45 13.58
C GLY A 144 18.07 -19.36 12.52
N LEU A 145 17.58 -19.30 11.28
CA LEU A 145 18.14 -20.00 10.14
C LEU A 145 19.57 -19.52 9.83
N ILE A 146 19.82 -18.21 9.82
CA ILE A 146 21.16 -17.64 9.62
C ILE A 146 22.12 -18.17 10.69
N GLN A 147 21.72 -18.13 11.97
CA GLN A 147 22.52 -18.71 13.06
C GLN A 147 22.79 -20.20 12.84
N GLY A 148 21.76 -20.98 12.52
CA GLY A 148 21.87 -22.43 12.33
C GLY A 148 22.80 -22.79 11.18
N VAL A 149 22.76 -22.04 10.08
CA VAL A 149 23.64 -22.26 8.92
C VAL A 149 25.07 -21.84 9.23
N LEU A 150 25.28 -20.63 9.77
CA LEU A 150 26.62 -20.11 10.04
C LEU A 150 27.35 -20.96 11.09
N TYR A 151 26.71 -21.21 12.23
CA TYR A 151 27.32 -21.96 13.32
C TYR A 151 27.29 -23.48 13.06
N GLY A 152 26.14 -24.02 12.63
CA GLY A 152 25.93 -25.46 12.53
C GLY A 152 26.49 -26.10 11.25
N LEU A 153 26.45 -25.40 10.12
CA LEU A 153 26.87 -25.96 8.83
C LEU A 153 28.23 -25.43 8.36
N MET A 154 28.57 -24.17 8.67
CA MET A 154 29.86 -23.58 8.26
C MET A 154 30.89 -23.53 9.39
N GLY A 155 30.49 -23.68 10.65
CA GLY A 155 31.38 -23.53 11.80
C GLY A 155 31.95 -22.11 11.95
N ILE A 156 31.23 -21.09 11.45
CA ILE A 156 31.64 -19.69 11.47
C ILE A 156 30.86 -18.92 12.54
N GLY A 157 31.60 -18.22 13.40
CA GLY A 157 31.06 -17.30 14.40
C GLY A 157 30.48 -17.99 15.64
N ASP A 158 30.04 -17.18 16.59
CA ASP A 158 29.49 -17.64 17.87
C ASP A 158 27.95 -17.70 17.86
N MET A 159 27.38 -18.24 18.94
CA MET A 159 25.93 -18.20 19.18
C MET A 159 25.46 -16.81 19.58
N TRP A 160 25.03 -16.00 18.60
CA TRP A 160 24.53 -14.64 18.80
C TRP A 160 22.99 -14.55 18.74
N PHE A 161 22.30 -15.57 18.23
CA PHE A 161 20.84 -15.51 18.11
C PHE A 161 20.12 -15.28 19.44
N TRP A 162 20.52 -15.95 20.52
CA TRP A 162 19.83 -15.85 21.81
C TRP A 162 20.20 -14.62 22.62
N THR A 163 21.43 -14.14 22.49
CA THR A 163 22.00 -13.08 23.33
C THR A 163 21.68 -11.69 22.78
N PRO A 164 22.26 -11.20 21.66
CA PRO A 164 21.80 -9.96 21.05
C PRO A 164 20.62 -10.15 20.08
N GLY A 165 20.59 -11.24 19.30
CA GLY A 165 19.71 -11.35 18.12
C GLY A 165 18.21 -11.29 18.44
N LEU A 166 17.74 -12.18 19.30
CA LEU A 166 16.33 -12.32 19.65
C LEU A 166 15.82 -11.13 20.46
N PRO A 167 16.52 -10.61 21.49
CA PRO A 167 16.09 -9.40 22.19
C PRO A 167 15.98 -8.17 21.29
N ILE A 168 16.93 -7.97 20.37
CA ILE A 168 16.87 -6.89 19.38
C ILE A 168 15.65 -7.08 18.49
N ALA A 169 15.45 -8.27 17.93
CA ALA A 169 14.31 -8.56 17.05
C ALA A 169 12.96 -8.34 17.76
N LEU A 170 12.81 -8.78 19.01
CA LEU A 170 11.59 -8.60 19.80
C LEU A 170 11.33 -7.13 20.13
N MET A 171 12.37 -6.35 20.44
CA MET A 171 12.24 -4.91 20.68
C MET A 171 11.76 -4.18 19.42
N TRP A 172 12.38 -4.42 18.26
CA TRP A 172 11.95 -3.81 17.00
C TRP A 172 10.55 -4.26 16.56
N THR A 173 10.18 -5.50 16.89
CA THR A 173 8.82 -6.01 16.77
C THR A 173 7.85 -5.21 17.62
N ALA A 174 8.18 -4.96 18.88
CA ALA A 174 7.36 -4.14 19.77
C ALA A 174 7.19 -2.71 19.23
N VAL A 175 8.27 -2.06 18.76
CA VAL A 175 8.22 -0.71 18.17
C VAL A 175 7.24 -0.66 17.00
N LEU A 176 7.32 -1.62 16.08
CA LEU A 176 6.44 -1.72 14.92
C LEU A 176 4.98 -1.93 15.33
N TRP A 177 4.72 -2.85 16.27
CA TRP A 177 3.37 -3.17 16.71
C TRP A 177 2.74 -2.07 17.56
N ILE A 178 3.52 -1.30 18.32
CA ILE A 178 3.04 -0.08 18.99
C ILE A 178 2.52 0.93 17.96
N GLY A 179 3.23 1.10 16.84
CA GLY A 179 2.78 1.94 15.72
C GLY A 179 1.46 1.45 15.10
N VAL A 180 1.37 0.15 14.80
CA VAL A 180 0.16 -0.46 14.25
C VAL A 180 -1.02 -0.34 15.23
N ALA A 181 -0.80 -0.65 16.51
CA ALA A 181 -1.79 -0.52 17.57
C ALA A 181 -2.25 0.93 17.72
N CYS A 182 -1.33 1.90 17.73
CA CYS A 182 -1.66 3.32 17.76
C CYS A 182 -2.60 3.69 16.61
N LYS A 183 -2.33 3.23 15.38
CA LYS A 183 -3.20 3.49 14.22
C LYS A 183 -4.58 2.85 14.35
N MET A 184 -4.66 1.67 14.99
CA MET A 184 -5.88 0.88 15.12
C MET A 184 -6.78 1.41 16.24
N PHE A 185 -6.22 1.82 17.37
CA PHE A 185 -6.96 2.33 18.53
C PHE A 185 -7.22 3.84 18.47
N THR A 186 -6.40 4.61 17.76
CA THR A 186 -6.59 6.06 17.63
C THR A 186 -7.12 6.46 16.25
N SER A 187 -7.96 7.49 16.21
CA SER A 187 -8.36 8.16 14.97
C SER A 187 -7.26 9.03 14.35
N ALA A 188 -6.01 8.89 14.82
CA ALA A 188 -4.87 9.66 14.35
C ALA A 188 -4.59 9.40 12.87
N ASN A 189 -4.04 10.43 12.23
CA ASN A 189 -3.59 10.34 10.85
C ASN A 189 -2.28 9.51 10.79
N ILE A 190 -2.03 8.88 9.64
CA ILE A 190 -0.84 8.02 9.45
C ILE A 190 0.47 8.76 9.70
N VAL A 191 0.54 10.05 9.37
CA VAL A 191 1.72 10.90 9.61
C VAL A 191 2.06 11.02 11.09
N LEU A 192 1.04 11.11 11.95
CA LEU A 192 1.25 11.18 13.40
C LEU A 192 1.70 9.83 13.96
N VAL A 193 1.17 8.73 13.44
CA VAL A 193 1.65 7.39 13.79
C VAL A 193 3.12 7.19 13.40
N ILE A 194 3.50 7.64 12.19
CA ILE A 194 4.89 7.63 11.74
C ILE A 194 5.77 8.43 12.70
N ALA A 195 5.33 9.63 13.12
CA ALA A 195 6.08 10.43 14.10
C ALA A 195 6.30 9.68 15.42
N VAL A 196 5.26 9.05 15.97
CA VAL A 196 5.36 8.25 17.20
C VAL A 196 6.34 7.09 17.04
N VAL A 197 6.28 6.36 15.92
CA VAL A 197 7.25 5.29 15.63
C VAL A 197 8.66 5.83 15.57
N LEU A 198 8.91 6.96 14.91
CA LEU A 198 10.23 7.57 14.85
C LEU A 198 10.77 7.99 16.23
N PHE A 199 9.92 8.45 17.14
CA PHE A 199 10.33 8.70 18.52
C PHE A 199 10.71 7.42 19.27
N LEU A 200 10.04 6.30 19.01
CA LEU A 200 10.37 5.00 19.59
C LEU A 200 11.64 4.39 18.98
N VAL A 201 11.97 4.72 17.73
CA VAL A 201 13.19 4.29 17.06
C VAL A 201 14.45 4.80 17.77
N ILE A 202 14.43 6.00 18.36
CA ILE A 202 15.59 6.59 19.05
C ILE A 202 16.07 5.71 20.22
N PRO A 203 15.25 5.44 21.27
CA PRO A 203 15.67 4.57 22.36
C PRO A 203 15.90 3.13 21.89
N ALA A 204 15.14 2.63 20.91
CA ALA A 204 15.36 1.30 20.36
C ALA A 204 16.74 1.17 19.68
N ASN A 205 17.19 2.19 18.97
CA ASN A 205 18.50 2.19 18.34
C ASN A 205 19.63 2.27 19.37
N ILE A 206 19.47 3.09 20.42
CA ILE A 206 20.43 3.13 21.53
C ILE A 206 20.53 1.74 22.18
N LEU A 207 19.40 1.13 22.51
CA LEU A 207 19.38 -0.19 23.14
C LEU A 207 19.94 -1.29 22.23
N THR A 208 19.71 -1.19 20.91
CA THR A 208 20.32 -2.10 19.91
C THR A 208 21.85 -2.04 19.99
N ASN A 209 22.43 -0.84 20.03
CA ASN A 209 23.88 -0.67 20.10
C ASN A 209 24.45 -1.14 21.44
N VAL A 210 23.73 -0.93 22.56
CA VAL A 210 24.12 -1.49 23.87
C VAL A 210 24.14 -3.03 23.81
N LEU A 211 23.08 -3.65 23.30
CA LEU A 211 22.98 -5.12 23.20
C LEU A 211 24.01 -5.72 22.24
N ALA A 212 24.35 -5.00 21.17
CA ALA A 212 25.37 -5.41 20.21
C ALA A 212 26.82 -5.14 20.69
N GLY A 213 27.01 -4.55 21.88
CA GLY A 213 28.34 -4.20 22.39
C GLY A 213 29.01 -3.03 21.65
N GLY A 214 28.24 -2.19 20.95
CA GLY A 214 28.71 -1.10 20.10
C GLY A 214 29.19 0.15 20.86
N TYR A 215 29.07 0.20 22.19
CA TYR A 215 29.56 1.32 23.00
C TYR A 215 30.71 0.87 23.89
N SER A 216 31.93 1.30 23.54
CA SER A 216 33.10 1.07 24.38
C SER A 216 33.29 2.20 25.40
N ASN A 217 32.96 3.44 25.01
CA ASN A 217 33.15 4.64 25.83
C ASN A 217 32.01 5.67 25.60
N GLY A 218 31.92 6.69 26.46
CA GLY A 218 30.95 7.78 26.31
C GLY A 218 31.09 8.58 25.01
N ALA A 219 32.27 8.59 24.39
CA ALA A 219 32.49 9.22 23.09
C ALA A 219 31.76 8.50 21.95
N ASP A 220 31.76 7.16 21.94
CA ASP A 220 31.06 6.34 20.92
C ASP A 220 29.56 6.56 20.98
N PHE A 221 29.04 6.69 22.20
CA PHE A 221 27.65 7.05 22.45
C PHE A 221 27.32 8.41 21.84
N MET A 222 28.13 9.43 22.13
CA MET A 222 27.91 10.78 21.61
C MET A 222 28.00 10.81 20.07
N ILE A 223 28.97 10.15 19.45
CA ILE A 223 29.12 10.11 17.99
C ILE A 223 27.90 9.45 17.35
N THR A 224 27.48 8.30 17.87
CA THR A 224 26.34 7.55 17.32
C THR A 224 25.02 8.29 17.54
N PHE A 225 24.85 8.93 18.69
CA PHE A 225 23.67 9.74 19.01
C PHE A 225 23.60 11.00 18.13
N VAL A 226 24.72 11.70 17.93
CA VAL A 226 24.80 12.87 17.06
C VAL A 226 24.56 12.50 15.59
N GLY A 227 25.14 11.38 15.12
CA GLY A 227 24.99 10.93 13.74
C GLY A 227 23.58 10.41 13.42
N ASN A 228 23.11 9.40 14.17
CA ASN A 228 21.86 8.69 13.86
C ASN A 228 20.67 9.20 14.69
N GLY A 229 20.90 9.61 15.94
CA GLY A 229 19.85 10.04 16.86
C GLY A 229 19.29 11.43 16.54
N LEU A 230 20.14 12.43 16.25
CA LEU A 230 19.67 13.78 15.94
C LEU A 230 18.92 13.86 14.62
N GLY A 231 19.40 13.16 13.57
CA GLY A 231 18.71 13.12 12.28
C GLY A 231 17.31 12.52 12.41
N THR A 232 17.19 11.39 13.11
CA THR A 232 15.89 10.75 13.36
C THR A 232 14.98 11.61 14.23
N LEU A 233 15.52 12.33 15.22
CA LEU A 233 14.77 13.26 16.06
C LEU A 233 14.21 14.45 15.25
N VAL A 234 15.02 15.07 14.39
CA VAL A 234 14.57 16.19 13.55
C VAL A 234 13.44 15.74 12.63
N ILE A 235 13.58 14.58 11.99
CA ILE A 235 12.54 14.00 11.13
C ILE A 235 11.27 13.71 11.96
N ALA A 236 11.41 13.12 13.15
CA ALA A 236 10.28 12.84 14.03
C ALA A 236 9.49 14.10 14.39
N VAL A 237 10.18 15.19 14.73
CA VAL A 237 9.56 16.49 15.06
C VAL A 237 8.84 17.10 13.86
N ILE A 238 9.45 17.06 12.66
CA ILE A 238 8.81 17.55 11.43
C ILE A 238 7.51 16.79 11.17
N PHE A 239 7.56 15.45 11.22
CA PHE A 239 6.38 14.61 11.03
C PHE A 239 5.32 14.84 12.11
N LEU A 240 5.72 15.10 13.36
CA LEU A 240 4.79 15.44 14.44
C LEU A 240 4.05 16.74 14.15
N ILE A 241 4.76 17.80 13.75
CA ILE A 241 4.17 19.11 13.43
C ILE A 241 3.20 18.99 12.25
N ILE A 242 3.61 18.32 11.18
CA ILE A 242 2.76 18.08 10.00
C ILE A 242 1.54 17.24 10.39
N GLY A 243 1.75 16.17 11.16
CA GLY A 243 0.71 15.27 11.63
C GLY A 243 -0.37 15.98 12.43
N ILE A 244 0.02 16.84 13.39
CA ILE A 244 -0.89 17.65 14.21
C ILE A 244 -1.70 18.62 13.34
N ARG A 245 -1.05 19.32 12.39
CA ARG A 245 -1.74 20.24 11.47
C ARG A 245 -2.79 19.52 10.63
N LEU A 246 -2.44 18.37 10.06
CA LEU A 246 -3.37 17.55 9.28
C LEU A 246 -4.52 17.03 10.13
N GLN A 247 -4.26 16.65 11.38
CA GLN A 247 -5.30 16.15 12.27
C GLN A 247 -6.27 17.23 12.71
N ARG A 248 -5.80 18.46 12.97
CA ARG A 248 -6.66 19.62 13.21
C ARG A 248 -7.52 19.95 12.00
N LYS A 249 -6.93 19.98 10.79
CA LYS A 249 -7.67 20.24 9.54
C LYS A 249 -8.79 19.21 9.30
N LYS A 250 -8.58 17.95 9.69
CA LYS A 250 -9.58 16.88 9.60
C LYS A 250 -10.70 17.01 10.63
N LYS A 251 -10.42 17.54 11.83
CA LYS A 251 -11.46 17.78 12.86
C LYS A 251 -12.30 19.03 12.60
N ASN A 252 -11.77 19.98 11.83
CA ASN A 252 -12.45 21.23 11.48
C ASN A 252 -13.25 21.14 10.16
N LYS A 253 -13.32 19.96 9.53
CA LYS A 253 -14.14 19.65 8.35
C LYS A 253 -15.22 18.67 8.77
#